data_AF-A0A227JEC0-F1
#
_entry.id   AF-A0A227JEC0-F1
#
_cell.length_a   1.000
_cell.length_b   1.000
_cell.length_c   1.000
_cell.angle_alpha   90.00
_cell.angle_beta   90.00
_cell.angle_gamma   90.00
#
_symmetry.space_group_name_H-M   'P 1'
#
loop_
_entity.id
_entity.type
_entity.pdbx_description
1 polymer ?
#
loop_
_entity_poly.entity_id
_entity_poly.type
_entity_poly.pdbx_seq_one_letter_code
_entity_poly.pdbx_strand_id
1 'polypeptide(L)'
;KHARLILLGDKDQLASVEAGAVLGDICSFHALGYGKEQASAIAKLTGFDTLAHTGNSASSIADSLCMLQKSYRFDARSGIGQLAKAVNSGSAASVDNVWARDFSDIEHFALSSQHYNQMMQTLVQEYGRYLKRIEQQETDPKTGEPESLTHKAKAVLDTFNQCRLLCAIREGDFGVAGLNQRIEKALAARKFIQVQDEIWYHGRPVMVTRNDHGLGLYNGDIGICMRDDSEEEPRLKVFFELPDGSVKSVLPSRVPEHETAYAMTIHKSQGSEFDYTLMILPPDFSPILTRELIYTGITRAKKRLALYAELNVLKRGIKVKTTRASGLVQRLTN
;
A
#
# COMPACT_ATOMS: atom_id res chain seq x y z
N LYS A 1 -16.44 -17.37 29.55
CA LYS A 1 -17.38 -16.99 28.45
C LYS A 1 -17.62 -15.47 28.48
N HIS A 2 -16.65 -14.62 28.11
CA HIS A 2 -16.80 -13.14 28.10
C HIS A 2 -15.89 -12.49 27.04
N ALA A 3 -15.74 -13.11 25.86
CA ALA A 3 -14.91 -12.53 24.82
C ALA A 3 -15.55 -11.23 24.29
N ARG A 4 -14.75 -10.16 24.20
CA ARG A 4 -15.13 -8.90 23.54
C ARG A 4 -14.37 -8.81 22.23
N LEU A 5 -15.06 -8.47 21.14
CA LEU A 5 -14.50 -8.32 19.81
C LEU A 5 -14.51 -6.84 19.42
N ILE A 6 -13.37 -6.32 18.97
CA ILE A 6 -13.23 -4.98 18.40
C ILE A 6 -12.71 -5.17 16.99
N LEU A 7 -13.47 -4.68 16.00
CA LEU A 7 -13.09 -4.71 14.59
C LEU A 7 -12.54 -3.35 14.20
N LEU A 8 -11.40 -3.34 13.51
CA LEU A 8 -10.74 -2.13 13.02
C LEU A 8 -10.56 -2.23 11.51
N GLY A 9 -10.82 -1.13 10.80
CA GLY A 9 -10.59 -1.05 9.36
C GLY A 9 -11.10 0.25 8.75
N ASP A 10 -10.81 0.44 7.47
CA ASP A 10 -11.26 1.58 6.68
C ASP A 10 -12.35 1.12 5.72
N LYS A 11 -13.56 1.67 5.85
CA LYS A 11 -14.72 1.29 5.03
C LYS A 11 -14.55 1.64 3.55
N ASP A 12 -13.67 2.60 3.23
CA ASP A 12 -13.47 3.11 1.87
C ASP A 12 -12.27 2.45 1.18
N GLN A 13 -11.48 1.65 1.92
CA GLN A 13 -10.45 0.82 1.31
C GLN A 13 -11.06 -0.34 0.54
N LEU A 14 -10.29 -0.81 -0.43
CA LEU A 14 -10.61 -1.95 -1.26
C LEU A 14 -10.94 -3.15 -0.35
N ALA A 15 -12.08 -3.79 -0.61
CA ALA A 15 -12.52 -4.95 0.17
C ALA A 15 -11.53 -6.11 0.02
N SER A 16 -11.49 -7.00 1.02
CA SER A 16 -10.71 -8.24 0.97
C SER A 16 -11.01 -9.03 -0.32
N VAL A 17 -10.01 -9.74 -0.84
CA VAL A 17 -10.13 -10.48 -2.11
C VAL A 17 -11.20 -11.58 -2.05
N GLU A 18 -11.47 -12.13 -0.87
CA GLU A 18 -12.51 -13.16 -0.62
C GLU A 18 -13.94 -12.60 -0.62
N ALA A 19 -14.94 -13.47 -0.78
CA ALA A 19 -16.35 -13.07 -0.93
C ALA A 19 -16.90 -12.32 0.31
N GLY A 20 -17.64 -11.24 0.05
CA GLY A 20 -18.32 -10.43 1.07
C GLY A 20 -17.68 -9.04 1.28
N ALA A 21 -18.49 -8.07 1.71
CA ALA A 21 -18.04 -6.72 2.07
C ALA A 21 -18.47 -6.41 3.52
N VAL A 22 -18.15 -7.33 4.44
CA VAL A 22 -18.70 -7.34 5.81
C VAL A 22 -18.50 -6.00 6.52
N LEU A 23 -17.29 -5.45 6.50
CA LEU A 23 -17.01 -4.18 7.16
C LEU A 23 -17.75 -3.01 6.50
N GLY A 24 -17.77 -2.94 5.16
CA GLY A 24 -18.48 -1.88 4.43
C GLY A 24 -19.98 -1.89 4.70
N ASP A 25 -20.59 -3.08 4.71
CA ASP A 25 -22.01 -3.29 5.02
C ASP A 25 -22.33 -2.89 6.46
N ILE A 26 -21.52 -3.31 7.43
CA ILE A 26 -21.68 -2.92 8.84
C ILE A 26 -21.52 -1.41 9.00
N CYS A 27 -20.50 -0.80 8.40
CA CYS A 27 -20.25 0.63 8.49
C CYS A 27 -21.34 1.48 7.79
N SER A 28 -22.16 0.90 6.90
CA SER A 28 -23.26 1.62 6.25
C SER A 28 -24.31 2.15 7.25
N PHE A 29 -24.46 1.47 8.40
CA PHE A 29 -25.37 1.87 9.49
C PHE A 29 -24.90 3.13 10.24
N HIS A 30 -23.66 3.58 10.06
CA HIS A 30 -23.16 4.81 10.68
C HIS A 30 -24.02 6.04 10.32
N ALA A 31 -24.62 6.06 9.12
CA ALA A 31 -25.49 7.16 8.69
C ALA A 31 -26.73 7.34 9.58
N LEU A 32 -27.11 6.31 10.36
CA LEU A 32 -28.22 6.37 11.30
C LEU A 32 -27.86 7.14 12.59
N GLY A 33 -26.58 7.25 12.91
CA GLY A 33 -26.09 7.86 14.15
C GLY A 33 -26.37 7.02 15.40
N TYR A 34 -25.84 7.46 16.53
CA TYR A 34 -26.08 6.86 17.85
C TYR A 34 -27.53 7.02 18.31
N GLY A 35 -28.05 6.05 19.04
CA GLY A 35 -29.27 6.18 19.85
C GLY A 35 -29.08 7.17 20.99
N LYS A 36 -30.19 7.68 21.54
CA LYS A 36 -30.18 8.73 22.57
C LYS A 36 -29.44 8.33 23.85
N GLU A 37 -29.66 7.10 24.32
CA GLU A 37 -29.00 6.58 25.52
C GLU A 37 -27.48 6.45 25.32
N GLN A 38 -27.07 5.88 24.19
CA GLN A 38 -25.66 5.72 23.85
C GLN A 38 -24.96 7.07 23.65
N ALA A 39 -25.61 8.01 22.96
CA ALA A 39 -25.08 9.36 22.77
C ALA A 39 -24.85 10.08 24.12
N SER A 40 -25.82 9.97 25.05
CA SER A 40 -25.70 10.52 26.40
C SER A 40 -24.58 9.85 27.20
N ALA A 41 -24.44 8.52 27.10
CA ALA A 41 -23.35 7.78 27.73
C ALA A 41 -21.97 8.22 27.20
N ILE A 42 -21.82 8.35 25.89
CA ILE A 42 -20.57 8.83 25.25
C ILE A 42 -20.27 10.27 25.70
N ALA A 43 -21.27 11.15 25.73
CA ALA A 43 -21.09 12.52 26.19
C ALA A 43 -20.60 12.58 27.64
N LYS A 44 -21.20 11.80 28.53
CA LYS A 44 -20.77 11.69 29.93
C LYS A 44 -19.37 11.11 30.09
N LEU A 45 -19.00 10.12 29.27
CA LEU A 45 -17.67 9.49 29.33
C LEU A 45 -16.56 10.38 28.75
N THR A 46 -16.87 11.16 27.73
CA THR A 46 -15.87 11.97 26.99
C THR A 46 -15.84 13.44 27.42
N GLY A 47 -16.90 13.94 28.04
CA GLY A 47 -17.08 15.35 28.38
C GLY A 47 -17.52 16.23 27.20
N PHE A 48 -17.93 15.65 26.07
CA PHE A 48 -18.34 16.38 24.86
C PHE A 48 -19.80 16.08 24.49
N ASP A 49 -20.63 17.12 24.42
CA ASP A 49 -22.07 16.99 24.15
C ASP A 49 -22.44 17.04 22.65
N THR A 50 -21.44 17.07 21.76
CA THR A 50 -21.64 17.23 20.30
C THR A 50 -22.48 16.12 19.68
N LEU A 51 -22.53 14.94 20.30
CA LEU A 51 -23.29 13.78 19.83
C LEU A 51 -24.65 13.63 20.53
N ALA A 52 -24.91 14.35 21.62
CA ALA A 52 -26.12 14.19 22.43
C ALA A 52 -27.41 14.61 21.69
N HIS A 53 -27.29 15.43 20.64
CA HIS A 53 -28.41 16.00 19.89
C HIS A 53 -28.71 15.32 18.55
N THR A 54 -27.93 14.33 18.13
CA THR A 54 -28.05 13.70 16.80
C THR A 54 -28.84 12.38 16.79
N GLY A 55 -29.39 11.96 17.94
CA GLY A 55 -29.93 10.61 18.09
C GLY A 55 -31.33 10.42 17.53
N ASN A 56 -31.41 9.83 16.33
CA ASN A 56 -32.67 9.47 15.65
C ASN A 56 -32.84 7.95 15.41
N SER A 57 -31.89 7.12 15.83
CA SER A 57 -31.87 5.68 15.50
C SER A 57 -32.09 4.79 16.73
N ALA A 58 -32.83 3.69 16.53
CA ALA A 58 -33.00 2.59 17.48
C ALA A 58 -32.13 1.36 17.12
N SER A 59 -31.16 1.51 16.21
CA SER A 59 -30.32 0.40 15.76
C SER A 59 -29.18 0.14 16.75
N SER A 60 -29.21 -1.02 17.40
CA SER A 60 -28.14 -1.50 18.31
C SER A 60 -26.77 -1.61 17.61
N ILE A 61 -26.77 -1.79 16.29
CA ILE A 61 -25.57 -1.87 15.48
C ILE A 61 -24.95 -0.48 15.34
N ALA A 62 -25.75 0.56 15.08
CA ALA A 62 -25.26 1.93 14.98
C ALA A 62 -24.60 2.38 16.30
N ASP A 63 -25.13 1.93 17.45
CA ASP A 63 -24.55 2.18 18.77
C ASP A 63 -23.18 1.53 19.00
N SER A 64 -22.89 0.47 18.25
CA SER A 64 -21.63 -0.25 18.30
C SER A 64 -20.61 0.23 17.27
N LEU A 65 -20.92 1.27 16.48
CA LEU A 65 -20.04 1.81 15.45
C LEU A 65 -19.41 3.14 15.87
N CYS A 66 -18.13 3.30 15.59
CA CYS A 66 -17.44 4.57 15.77
C CYS A 66 -16.62 4.89 14.51
N MET A 67 -16.89 6.04 13.90
CA MET A 67 -16.14 6.51 12.73
C MET A 67 -15.20 7.64 13.14
N LEU A 68 -13.89 7.38 13.03
CA LEU A 68 -12.87 8.39 13.28
C LEU A 68 -12.68 9.26 12.02
N GLN A 69 -12.93 10.57 12.15
CA GLN A 69 -12.92 11.50 11.01
C GLN A 69 -11.59 12.26 10.86
N LYS A 70 -10.81 12.35 11.94
CA LYS A 70 -9.53 13.08 11.94
C LYS A 70 -8.40 12.11 11.60
N SER A 71 -7.72 12.38 10.48
CA SER A 71 -6.42 11.77 10.20
C SER A 71 -5.32 12.61 10.86
N TYR A 72 -4.43 11.93 11.59
CA TYR A 72 -3.18 12.51 12.10
C TYR A 72 -1.99 12.25 11.18
N ARG A 73 -2.13 11.28 10.27
CA ARG A 73 -1.11 10.93 9.28
C ARG A 73 -0.95 12.02 8.23
N PHE A 74 -2.07 12.60 7.80
CA PHE A 74 -2.10 13.69 6.84
C PHE A 74 -2.59 14.94 7.54
N ASP A 75 -1.76 15.98 7.58
CA ASP A 75 -2.25 17.30 7.99
C ASP A 75 -3.44 17.70 7.09
N ALA A 76 -4.36 18.52 7.60
CA ALA A 76 -5.51 19.01 6.82
C ALA A 76 -5.08 19.72 5.53
N ARG A 77 -3.82 20.17 5.45
CA ARG A 77 -3.19 20.83 4.31
C ARG A 77 -2.49 19.88 3.34
N SER A 78 -2.36 18.59 3.65
CA SER A 78 -1.74 17.59 2.77
C SER A 78 -2.59 17.38 1.51
N GLY A 79 -1.95 17.44 0.34
CA GLY A 79 -2.55 17.13 -0.94
C GLY A 79 -3.01 15.68 -1.01
N ILE A 80 -2.26 14.73 -0.41
CA ILE A 80 -2.63 13.31 -0.37
C ILE A 80 -3.99 13.15 0.34
N GLY A 81 -4.14 13.75 1.52
CA GLY A 81 -5.39 13.69 2.29
C GLY A 81 -6.57 14.35 1.57
N GLN A 82 -6.34 15.48 0.87
CA GLN A 82 -7.39 16.15 0.11
C GLN A 82 -7.78 15.40 -1.15
N LEU A 83 -6.81 14.85 -1.88
CA LEU A 83 -7.04 14.01 -3.04
C LEU A 83 -7.81 12.74 -2.65
N ALA A 84 -7.41 12.08 -1.55
CA ALA A 84 -8.09 10.90 -1.05
C ALA A 84 -9.57 11.19 -0.70
N LYS A 85 -9.84 12.32 -0.03
CA LYS A 85 -11.22 12.78 0.25
C LYS A 85 -12.00 13.09 -1.03
N ALA A 86 -11.37 13.77 -1.99
CA ALA A 86 -11.99 14.08 -3.28
C ALA A 86 -12.36 12.82 -4.04
N VAL A 87 -11.46 11.84 -4.11
CA VAL A 87 -11.71 10.51 -4.70
C VAL A 87 -12.86 9.80 -3.99
N ASN A 88 -12.86 9.76 -2.65
CA ASN A 88 -13.93 9.10 -1.89
C ASN A 88 -15.30 9.75 -2.09
N SER A 89 -15.36 11.06 -2.32
CA SER A 89 -16.62 11.73 -2.66
C SER A 89 -17.18 11.27 -4.01
N GLY A 90 -16.33 10.80 -4.93
CA GLY A 90 -16.69 10.47 -6.31
C GLY A 90 -16.96 11.68 -7.20
N SER A 91 -16.64 12.89 -6.73
CA SER A 91 -16.83 14.14 -7.46
C SER A 91 -15.60 14.46 -8.32
N ALA A 92 -15.79 14.45 -9.63
CA ALA A 92 -14.74 14.87 -10.57
C ALA A 92 -14.32 16.33 -10.34
N ALA A 93 -15.28 17.21 -10.02
CA ALA A 93 -15.01 18.61 -9.71
C ALA A 93 -14.15 18.76 -8.46
N SER A 94 -14.35 17.92 -7.44
CA SER A 94 -13.50 17.93 -6.24
C SER A 94 -12.07 17.51 -6.55
N VAL A 95 -11.88 16.54 -7.45
CA VAL A 95 -10.55 16.13 -7.91
C VAL A 95 -9.88 17.24 -8.71
N ASP A 96 -10.62 17.93 -9.59
CA ASP A 96 -10.11 19.09 -10.33
C ASP A 96 -9.69 20.23 -9.39
N ASN A 97 -10.49 20.51 -8.36
CA ASN A 97 -10.16 21.52 -7.35
C ASN A 97 -8.88 21.18 -6.57
N VAL A 98 -8.57 19.90 -6.37
CA VAL A 98 -7.32 19.47 -5.73
C VAL A 98 -6.14 19.73 -6.66
N TRP A 99 -6.24 19.36 -7.95
CA TRP A 99 -5.16 19.59 -8.93
C TRP A 99 -4.97 21.06 -9.31
N ALA A 100 -6.00 21.90 -9.14
CA ALA A 100 -5.89 23.35 -9.34
C ALA A 100 -5.11 24.05 -8.21
N ARG A 101 -4.86 23.37 -7.09
CA ARG A 101 -4.09 23.88 -5.96
C ARG A 101 -2.65 23.38 -6.04
N ASP A 102 -1.74 24.20 -5.54
CA ASP A 102 -0.34 23.82 -5.43
C ASP A 102 -0.09 23.08 -4.11
N PHE A 103 0.33 21.83 -4.22
CA PHE A 103 0.65 20.95 -3.09
C PHE A 103 2.03 20.36 -3.32
N SER A 104 2.89 20.40 -2.30
CA SER A 104 4.26 19.87 -2.39
C SER A 104 4.33 18.34 -2.30
N ASP A 105 3.25 17.68 -1.88
CA ASP A 105 3.20 16.25 -1.58
C ASP A 105 2.46 15.41 -2.64
N ILE A 106 1.84 16.04 -3.65
CA ILE A 106 1.19 15.34 -4.76
C ILE A 106 1.60 15.92 -6.11
N GLU A 107 1.83 15.04 -7.08
CA GLU A 107 2.10 15.40 -8.47
C GLU A 107 1.25 14.54 -9.40
N HIS A 108 0.80 15.13 -10.51
CA HIS A 108 0.07 14.44 -11.57
C HIS A 108 0.84 14.54 -12.89
N PHE A 109 0.91 13.42 -13.60
CA PHE A 109 1.52 13.31 -14.91
C PHE A 109 0.58 12.59 -15.88
N ALA A 110 0.36 13.19 -17.05
CA ALA A 110 -0.33 12.52 -18.16
C ALA A 110 0.52 11.35 -18.71
N LEU A 111 -0.12 10.36 -19.35
CA LEU A 111 0.56 9.20 -19.90
C LEU A 111 1.18 9.53 -21.26
N SER A 112 2.37 10.13 -21.22
CA SER A 112 3.21 10.39 -22.40
C SER A 112 4.52 9.62 -22.31
N SER A 113 5.19 9.41 -23.44
CA SER A 113 6.53 8.80 -23.45
C SER A 113 7.54 9.59 -22.60
N GLN A 114 7.41 10.92 -22.55
CA GLN A 114 8.24 11.79 -21.73
C GLN A 114 8.04 11.51 -20.24
N HIS A 115 6.80 11.54 -19.75
CA HIS A 115 6.50 11.29 -18.34
C HIS A 115 6.77 9.84 -17.95
N TYR A 116 6.55 8.89 -18.86
CA TYR A 116 6.91 7.49 -18.63
C TYR A 116 8.43 7.33 -18.41
N ASN A 117 9.24 7.99 -19.24
CA ASN A 117 10.70 8.00 -19.06
C ASN A 117 11.11 8.68 -17.75
N GLN A 118 10.46 9.78 -17.38
CA GLN A 118 10.67 10.45 -16.09
C GLN A 118 10.33 9.54 -14.90
N MET A 119 9.24 8.79 -14.99
CA MET A 119 8.86 7.78 -14.00
C MET A 119 9.95 6.73 -13.85
N MET A 120 10.43 6.17 -14.97
CA MET A 120 11.50 5.17 -14.98
C MET A 120 12.80 5.72 -14.39
N GLN A 121 13.18 6.95 -14.73
CA GLN A 121 14.37 7.61 -14.16
C GLN A 121 14.24 7.80 -12.65
N THR A 122 13.05 8.20 -12.18
CA THR A 122 12.75 8.34 -10.75
C THR A 122 12.88 7.00 -10.04
N LEU A 123 12.27 5.93 -10.58
CA LEU A 123 12.33 4.60 -9.99
C LEU A 123 13.77 4.06 -9.94
N VAL A 124 14.55 4.24 -11.02
CA VAL A 124 15.97 3.85 -11.04
C VAL A 124 16.77 4.62 -9.98
N GLN A 125 16.47 5.90 -9.77
CA GLN A 125 17.12 6.69 -8.72
C GLN A 125 16.75 6.20 -7.32
N GLU A 126 15.46 6.00 -7.05
CA GLU A 126 14.97 5.58 -5.73
C GLU A 126 15.41 4.14 -5.41
N TYR A 127 15.25 3.20 -6.36
CA TYR A 127 15.73 1.82 -6.20
C TYR A 127 17.26 1.71 -6.20
N GLY A 128 17.95 2.61 -6.90
CA GLY A 128 19.40 2.73 -6.79
C GLY A 128 19.89 3.01 -5.37
N ARG A 129 19.07 3.59 -4.48
CA ARG A 129 19.46 3.83 -3.08
C ARG A 129 19.61 2.54 -2.28
N TYR A 130 18.63 1.63 -2.34
CA TYR A 130 18.74 0.37 -1.61
C TYR A 130 19.84 -0.50 -2.20
N LEU A 131 20.00 -0.51 -3.54
CA LEU A 131 21.08 -1.25 -4.21
C LEU A 131 22.45 -0.74 -3.78
N LYS A 132 22.65 0.58 -3.71
CA LYS A 132 23.88 1.15 -3.12
C LYS A 132 24.07 0.77 -1.66
N ARG A 133 22.99 0.70 -0.87
CA ARG A 133 23.05 0.27 0.53
C ARG A 133 23.48 -1.20 0.67
N ILE A 134 23.17 -2.05 -0.32
CA ILE A 134 23.67 -3.44 -0.37
C ILE A 134 25.19 -3.47 -0.61
N GLU A 135 25.74 -2.56 -1.42
CA GLU A 135 27.19 -2.52 -1.68
C GLU A 135 27.97 -1.84 -0.53
N GLN A 136 27.32 -0.98 0.23
CA GLN A 136 27.94 -0.27 1.36
C GLN A 136 28.10 -1.18 2.58
N GLN A 137 29.26 -1.11 3.22
CA GLN A 137 29.49 -1.72 4.52
C GLN A 137 29.64 -0.62 5.55
N GLU A 138 28.70 -0.58 6.49
CA GLU A 138 28.75 0.35 7.62
C GLU A 138 29.46 -0.30 8.82
N THR A 139 29.91 0.53 9.74
CA THR A 139 30.51 0.10 11.01
C THR A 139 29.48 0.31 12.10
N ASP A 140 29.29 -0.67 12.98
CA ASP A 140 28.41 -0.52 14.14
C ASP A 140 28.99 0.57 15.07
N PRO A 141 28.26 1.67 15.35
CA PRO A 141 28.75 2.76 16.18
C PRO A 141 29.09 2.35 17.62
N LYS A 142 28.54 1.23 18.12
CA LYS A 142 28.73 0.75 19.48
C LYS A 142 29.93 -0.17 19.61
N THR A 143 30.19 -1.02 18.62
CA THR A 143 31.28 -2.02 18.69
C THR A 143 32.52 -1.61 17.88
N GLY A 144 32.37 -0.74 16.89
CA GLY A 144 33.43 -0.40 15.95
C GLY A 144 33.73 -1.52 14.93
N GLU A 145 32.94 -2.59 14.95
CA GLU A 145 33.06 -3.72 14.02
C GLU A 145 32.20 -3.50 12.76
N PRO A 146 32.51 -4.17 11.64
CA PRO A 146 31.64 -4.15 10.48
C PRO A 146 30.23 -4.63 10.84
N GLU A 147 29.21 -3.98 10.28
CA GLU A 147 27.82 -4.36 10.53
C GLU A 147 27.56 -5.83 10.18
N SER A 148 26.70 -6.48 10.95
CA SER A 148 26.28 -7.85 10.63
C SER A 148 25.44 -7.87 9.35
N LEU A 149 25.47 -9.00 8.64
CA LEU A 149 24.67 -9.18 7.42
C LEU A 149 23.17 -9.00 7.67
N THR A 150 22.67 -9.37 8.86
CA THR A 150 21.27 -9.17 9.25
C THR A 150 20.91 -7.71 9.47
N HIS A 151 21.79 -6.91 10.09
CA HIS A 151 21.57 -5.47 10.25
C HIS A 151 21.62 -4.76 8.90
N LYS A 152 22.59 -5.11 8.06
CA LYS A 152 22.67 -4.64 6.67
C LYS A 152 21.40 -4.96 5.90
N ALA A 153 20.94 -6.21 5.96
CA ALA A 153 19.71 -6.65 5.30
C ALA A 153 18.47 -5.87 5.78
N LYS A 154 18.37 -5.60 7.08
CA LYS A 154 17.30 -4.75 7.64
C LYS A 154 17.34 -3.34 7.05
N ALA A 155 18.50 -2.69 7.05
CA ALA A 155 18.67 -1.35 6.51
C ALA A 155 18.35 -1.28 5.00
N VAL A 156 18.71 -2.32 4.26
CA VAL A 156 18.36 -2.46 2.84
C VAL A 156 16.85 -2.60 2.65
N LEU A 157 16.18 -3.46 3.42
CA LEU A 157 14.71 -3.63 3.39
C LEU A 157 14.00 -2.32 3.75
N ASP A 158 14.46 -1.62 4.78
CA ASP A 158 13.93 -0.31 5.18
C ASP A 158 14.10 0.73 4.08
N THR A 159 15.25 0.77 3.42
CA THR A 159 15.49 1.67 2.28
C THR A 159 14.60 1.32 1.10
N PHE A 160 14.40 0.04 0.81
CA PHE A 160 13.50 -0.42 -0.26
C PHE A 160 12.03 -0.05 0.02
N ASN A 161 11.62 -0.06 1.30
CA ASN A 161 10.27 0.31 1.72
C ASN A 161 9.99 1.82 1.67
N GLN A 162 10.99 2.67 1.39
CA GLN A 162 10.77 4.10 1.23
C GLN A 162 10.04 4.46 -0.06
N CYS A 163 10.18 3.66 -1.12
CA CYS A 163 9.60 3.95 -2.44
C CYS A 163 8.89 2.73 -3.05
N ARG A 164 7.67 2.94 -3.59
CA ARG A 164 6.93 1.86 -4.27
C ARG A 164 6.24 2.33 -5.54
N LEU A 165 6.33 1.52 -6.60
CA LEU A 165 5.45 1.61 -7.75
C LEU A 165 4.20 0.73 -7.56
N LEU A 166 3.04 1.36 -7.63
CA LEU A 166 1.74 0.70 -7.58
C LEU A 166 1.04 0.80 -8.93
N CYS A 167 0.46 -0.32 -9.37
CA CYS A 167 -0.36 -0.36 -10.58
C CYS A 167 -1.70 -1.07 -10.33
N ALA A 168 -2.67 -0.78 -11.20
CA ALA A 168 -4.01 -1.37 -11.08
C ALA A 168 -4.10 -2.80 -11.66
N ILE A 169 -3.33 -3.09 -12.70
CA ILE A 169 -3.42 -4.34 -13.49
C ILE A 169 -2.16 -5.19 -13.34
N ARG A 170 -2.27 -6.49 -13.62
CA ARG A 170 -1.15 -7.44 -13.52
C ARG A 170 -0.35 -7.54 -14.82
N GLU A 171 -1.05 -7.62 -15.95
CA GLU A 171 -0.49 -7.85 -17.27
C GLU A 171 -0.35 -6.57 -18.10
N GLY A 172 0.46 -6.64 -19.15
CA GLY A 172 0.68 -5.57 -20.11
C GLY A 172 1.70 -4.51 -19.65
N ASP A 173 1.90 -3.50 -20.49
CA ASP A 173 2.95 -2.47 -20.31
C ASP A 173 2.78 -1.59 -19.06
N PHE A 174 1.55 -1.49 -18.56
CA PHE A 174 1.17 -0.75 -17.36
C PHE A 174 0.87 -1.68 -16.17
N GLY A 175 1.08 -2.98 -16.35
CA GLY A 175 0.89 -4.00 -15.32
C GLY A 175 2.17 -4.38 -14.62
N VAL A 176 2.04 -5.09 -13.50
CA VAL A 176 3.16 -5.60 -12.69
C VAL A 176 4.22 -6.30 -13.54
N ALA A 177 3.83 -7.20 -14.43
CA ALA A 177 4.75 -7.98 -15.25
C ALA A 177 5.60 -7.07 -16.17
N GLY A 178 4.96 -6.19 -16.94
CA GLY A 178 5.64 -5.27 -17.86
C GLY A 178 6.49 -4.24 -17.13
N LEU A 179 6.00 -3.69 -16.02
CA LEU A 179 6.71 -2.68 -15.22
C LEU A 179 7.95 -3.27 -14.54
N ASN A 180 7.85 -4.46 -13.94
CA ASN A 180 9.00 -5.14 -13.35
C ASN A 180 10.10 -5.37 -14.39
N GLN A 181 9.75 -5.91 -15.56
CA GLN A 181 10.71 -6.16 -16.63
C GLN A 181 11.40 -4.86 -17.11
N ARG A 182 10.65 -3.76 -17.22
CA ARG A 182 11.20 -2.47 -17.66
C ARG A 182 12.10 -1.84 -16.60
N ILE A 183 11.74 -1.94 -15.32
CA ILE A 183 12.58 -1.46 -14.21
C ILE A 183 13.87 -2.26 -14.14
N GLU A 184 13.81 -3.59 -14.25
CA GLU A 184 15.00 -4.45 -14.29
C GLU A 184 15.94 -4.06 -15.43
N LYS A 185 15.42 -3.90 -16.64
CA LYS A 185 16.20 -3.44 -17.79
C LYS A 185 16.84 -2.08 -17.55
N ALA A 186 16.10 -1.14 -16.95
CA ALA A 186 16.59 0.20 -16.68
C ALA A 186 17.69 0.23 -15.59
N LEU A 187 17.55 -0.60 -14.54
CA LEU A 187 18.56 -0.78 -13.50
C LEU A 187 19.83 -1.45 -14.05
N ALA A 188 19.67 -2.49 -14.88
CA ALA A 188 20.77 -3.19 -15.54
C ALA A 188 21.55 -2.25 -16.49
N ALA A 189 20.85 -1.42 -17.27
CA ALA A 189 21.47 -0.42 -18.14
C ALA A 189 22.33 0.61 -17.37
N ARG A 190 21.99 0.88 -16.11
CA ARG A 190 22.79 1.72 -15.20
C ARG A 190 23.80 0.94 -14.35
N LYS A 191 23.98 -0.35 -14.62
CA LYS A 191 24.89 -1.27 -13.90
C LYS A 191 24.60 -1.40 -12.40
N PHE A 192 23.36 -1.15 -11.99
CA PHE A 192 22.95 -1.39 -10.60
C PHE A 192 22.69 -2.87 -10.30
N ILE A 193 22.32 -3.65 -11.32
CA ILE A 193 22.09 -5.09 -11.23
C ILE A 193 22.68 -5.79 -12.45
N GLN A 194 22.92 -7.10 -12.33
CA GLN A 194 23.34 -7.96 -13.42
C GLN A 194 22.32 -9.09 -13.59
N VAL A 195 21.52 -9.03 -14.64
CA VAL A 195 20.51 -10.04 -14.97
C VAL A 195 21.09 -10.89 -16.10
N GLN A 196 21.75 -12.00 -15.78
CA GLN A 196 22.40 -12.88 -16.77
C GLN A 196 21.53 -14.11 -17.05
N ASP A 197 20.38 -13.99 -17.70
CA ASP A 197 19.38 -15.07 -17.93
C ASP A 197 18.95 -15.90 -16.69
N GLU A 198 19.50 -15.59 -15.51
CA GLU A 198 19.27 -16.24 -14.24
C GLU A 198 18.02 -15.67 -13.58
N ILE A 199 17.22 -16.58 -13.02
CA ILE A 199 16.03 -16.23 -12.24
C ILE A 199 16.42 -15.42 -10.99
N TRP A 200 17.59 -15.68 -10.41
CA TRP A 200 18.06 -15.03 -9.19
C TRP A 200 19.29 -14.20 -9.47
N TYR A 201 19.30 -12.98 -8.97
CA TYR A 201 20.46 -12.09 -9.06
C TYR A 201 20.56 -11.24 -7.79
N HIS A 202 21.77 -10.74 -7.54
CA HIS A 202 22.06 -9.86 -6.42
C HIS A 202 21.25 -8.55 -6.52
N GLY A 203 20.53 -8.20 -5.45
CA GLY A 203 19.67 -7.02 -5.38
C GLY A 203 18.21 -7.25 -5.81
N ARG A 204 17.85 -8.45 -6.29
CA ARG A 204 16.47 -8.76 -6.71
C ARG A 204 15.48 -8.67 -5.53
N PRO A 205 14.45 -7.82 -5.59
CA PRO A 205 13.36 -7.85 -4.64
C PRO A 205 12.30 -8.86 -5.07
N VAL A 206 11.82 -9.67 -4.12
CA VAL A 206 10.76 -10.65 -4.33
C VAL A 206 9.62 -10.43 -3.33
N MET A 207 8.41 -10.77 -3.73
CA MET A 207 7.22 -10.78 -2.88
C MET A 207 6.66 -12.19 -2.84
N VAL A 208 6.42 -12.71 -1.64
CA VAL A 208 5.78 -14.02 -1.44
C VAL A 208 4.32 -13.93 -1.87
N THR A 209 3.87 -14.87 -2.71
CA THR A 209 2.48 -14.94 -3.20
C THR A 209 1.65 -15.99 -2.47
N ARG A 210 2.29 -16.89 -1.71
CA ARG A 210 1.64 -17.97 -0.95
C ARG A 210 2.28 -18.16 0.43
N ASN A 211 1.44 -18.29 1.46
CA ASN A 211 1.89 -18.51 2.84
C ASN A 211 2.71 -19.80 2.98
N ASP A 212 3.80 -19.72 3.74
CA ASP A 212 4.60 -20.85 4.23
C ASP A 212 4.79 -20.72 5.75
N HIS A 213 3.99 -21.49 6.49
CA HIS A 213 4.03 -21.47 7.96
C HIS A 213 5.32 -22.06 8.55
N GLY A 214 6.01 -22.94 7.83
CA GLY A 214 7.28 -23.52 8.29
C GLY A 214 8.41 -22.49 8.26
N LEU A 215 8.36 -21.57 7.29
CA LEU A 215 9.29 -20.45 7.21
C LEU A 215 8.81 -19.20 7.94
N GLY A 216 7.54 -19.14 8.32
CA GLY A 216 6.93 -17.94 8.93
C GLY A 216 6.76 -16.82 7.91
N LEU A 217 6.65 -17.15 6.62
CA LEU A 217 6.47 -16.21 5.52
C LEU A 217 5.01 -16.21 5.07
N TYR A 218 4.47 -15.02 4.82
CA TYR A 218 3.08 -14.79 4.47
C TYR A 218 2.96 -14.08 3.12
N ASN A 219 1.79 -14.20 2.51
CA ASN A 219 1.47 -13.56 1.25
C ASN A 219 1.57 -12.04 1.38
N GLY A 220 2.44 -11.42 0.58
CA GLY A 220 2.76 -10.00 0.64
C GLY A 220 4.13 -9.70 1.27
N ASP A 221 4.77 -10.68 1.93
CA ASP A 221 6.08 -10.46 2.53
C ASP A 221 7.13 -10.18 1.46
N ILE A 222 7.91 -9.12 1.69
CA ILE A 222 8.96 -8.66 0.79
C ILE A 222 10.30 -9.20 1.26
N GLY A 223 11.05 -9.80 0.35
CA GLY A 223 12.42 -10.22 0.55
C GLY A 223 13.38 -9.61 -0.46
N ILE A 224 14.64 -9.46 -0.08
CA ILE A 224 15.70 -8.97 -0.98
C ILE A 224 16.78 -10.03 -1.10
N CYS A 225 17.05 -10.44 -2.34
CA CYS A 225 18.13 -11.36 -2.68
C CYS A 225 19.47 -10.63 -2.57
N MET A 226 20.36 -11.12 -1.72
CA MET A 226 21.71 -10.60 -1.54
C MET A 226 22.71 -11.74 -1.58
N ARG A 227 23.94 -11.40 -1.95
CA ARG A 227 25.07 -12.32 -1.95
C ARG A 227 25.64 -12.30 -0.54
N ASP A 228 25.84 -13.49 0.01
CA ASP A 228 26.50 -13.70 1.29
C ASP A 228 27.94 -14.11 1.02
N ASP A 229 28.86 -13.17 1.19
CA ASP A 229 30.30 -13.37 1.02
C ASP A 229 31.01 -13.74 2.33
N SER A 230 30.26 -13.98 3.42
CA SER A 230 30.85 -14.37 4.71
C SER A 230 31.24 -15.84 4.79
N GLU A 231 30.80 -16.66 3.84
CA GLU A 231 31.07 -18.09 3.75
C GLU A 231 32.20 -18.39 2.75
N GLU A 232 32.85 -19.56 2.87
CA GLU A 232 33.94 -20.00 1.96
C GLU A 232 33.51 -20.00 0.48
N GLU A 233 32.27 -20.39 0.23
CA GLU A 233 31.63 -20.31 -1.09
C GLU A 233 30.51 -19.26 -1.06
N PRO A 234 30.70 -18.12 -1.72
CA PRO A 234 29.67 -17.09 -1.81
C PRO A 234 28.39 -17.62 -2.44
N ARG A 235 27.26 -17.39 -1.77
CA ARG A 235 25.95 -17.85 -2.24
C ARG A 235 24.89 -16.77 -2.12
N LEU A 236 23.86 -16.86 -2.96
CA LEU A 236 22.69 -16.00 -2.84
C LEU A 236 21.80 -16.48 -1.68
N LYS A 237 21.30 -15.52 -0.91
CA LYS A 237 20.28 -15.70 0.14
C LYS A 237 19.24 -14.59 0.01
N VAL A 238 18.01 -14.89 0.37
CA VAL A 238 16.89 -13.93 0.36
C VAL A 238 16.54 -13.59 1.80
N PHE A 239 16.58 -12.30 2.11
CA PHE A 239 16.39 -11.80 3.45
C PHE A 239 14.99 -11.20 3.59
N PHE A 240 14.25 -11.67 4.59
CA PHE A 240 12.90 -11.24 4.93
C PHE A 240 12.88 -10.67 6.35
N GLU A 241 12.11 -9.61 6.54
CA GLU A 241 11.78 -9.11 7.88
C GLU A 241 10.57 -9.87 8.43
N LEU A 242 10.70 -10.41 9.63
CA LEU A 242 9.63 -11.10 10.35
C LEU A 242 8.80 -10.12 11.18
N PRO A 243 7.58 -10.49 11.63
CA PRO A 243 6.71 -9.60 12.41
C PRO A 243 7.30 -9.09 13.74
N ASP A 244 8.30 -9.78 14.29
CA ASP A 244 9.03 -9.37 15.49
C ASP A 244 10.17 -8.37 15.20
N GLY A 245 10.35 -7.99 13.93
CA GLY A 245 11.40 -7.09 13.44
C GLY A 245 12.74 -7.78 13.19
N SER A 246 12.86 -9.08 13.46
CA SER A 246 14.07 -9.83 13.15
C SER A 246 14.18 -10.10 11.65
N VAL A 247 15.42 -10.24 11.15
CA VAL A 247 15.67 -10.58 9.74
C VAL A 247 16.10 -12.04 9.62
N LYS A 248 15.41 -12.76 8.74
CA LYS A 248 15.68 -14.16 8.42
C LYS A 248 16.15 -14.31 6.98
N SER A 249 17.22 -15.09 6.80
CA SER A 249 17.71 -15.47 5.47
C SER A 249 17.17 -16.84 5.04
N VAL A 250 16.79 -16.98 3.78
CA VAL A 250 16.33 -18.22 3.15
C VAL A 250 17.09 -18.44 1.84
N LEU A 251 17.42 -19.69 1.51
CA LEU A 251 18.02 -20.00 0.21
C LEU A 251 17.02 -19.73 -0.92
N PRO A 252 17.45 -19.22 -2.09
CA PRO A 252 16.58 -18.98 -3.25
C PRO A 252 15.64 -20.15 -3.60
N SER A 253 16.13 -21.40 -3.50
CA SER A 253 15.37 -22.62 -3.76
C SER A 253 14.30 -22.95 -2.70
N ARG A 254 14.36 -22.32 -1.53
CA ARG A 254 13.42 -22.51 -0.42
C ARG A 254 12.44 -21.34 -0.27
N VAL A 255 12.59 -20.28 -1.05
CA VAL A 255 11.57 -19.22 -1.07
C VAL A 255 10.28 -19.84 -1.63
N PRO A 256 9.13 -19.67 -0.95
CA PRO A 256 7.85 -20.17 -1.45
C PRO A 256 7.48 -19.50 -2.77
N GLU A 257 6.31 -19.80 -3.31
CA GLU A 257 5.80 -19.12 -4.52
C GLU A 257 5.95 -17.60 -4.38
N HIS A 258 6.63 -16.97 -5.35
CA HIS A 258 7.04 -15.57 -5.27
C HIS A 258 7.11 -14.93 -6.66
N GLU A 259 7.02 -13.60 -6.69
CA GLU A 259 7.17 -12.78 -7.89
C GLU A 259 8.18 -11.64 -7.66
N THR A 260 8.73 -11.07 -8.73
CA THR A 260 9.57 -9.86 -8.63
C THR A 260 8.74 -8.68 -8.12
N ALA A 261 9.30 -7.85 -7.24
CA ALA A 261 8.54 -6.86 -6.47
C ALA A 261 8.97 -5.40 -6.67
N TYR A 262 9.53 -5.00 -7.82
CA TYR A 262 9.74 -3.57 -8.09
C TYR A 262 8.41 -2.84 -8.24
N ALA A 263 7.47 -3.44 -8.96
CA ALA A 263 6.08 -3.03 -9.02
C ALA A 263 5.20 -4.03 -8.26
N MET A 264 4.12 -3.55 -7.67
CA MET A 264 3.07 -4.41 -7.12
C MET A 264 1.68 -3.87 -7.45
N THR A 265 0.69 -4.75 -7.46
CA THR A 265 -0.70 -4.29 -7.60
C THR A 265 -1.14 -3.53 -6.36
N ILE A 266 -2.06 -2.58 -6.52
CA ILE A 266 -2.67 -1.86 -5.39
C ILE A 266 -3.30 -2.84 -4.38
N HIS A 267 -3.89 -3.94 -4.86
CA HIS A 267 -4.43 -5.00 -4.00
C HIS A 267 -3.36 -5.60 -3.06
N LYS A 268 -2.17 -5.90 -3.60
CA LYS A 268 -1.06 -6.49 -2.83
C LYS A 268 -0.40 -5.49 -1.88
N SER A 269 -0.63 -4.19 -2.07
CA SER A 269 -0.14 -3.15 -1.16
C SER A 269 -1.02 -2.91 0.08
N GLN A 270 -2.16 -3.60 0.21
CA GLN A 270 -3.05 -3.46 1.37
C GLN A 270 -2.30 -3.74 2.67
N GLY A 271 -2.47 -2.87 3.66
CA GLY A 271 -1.76 -2.94 4.94
C GLY A 271 -0.32 -2.40 4.92
N SER A 272 0.27 -2.21 3.73
CA SER A 272 1.58 -1.56 3.58
C SER A 272 1.45 -0.05 3.39
N GLU A 273 2.50 0.70 3.69
CA GLU A 273 2.58 2.14 3.48
C GLU A 273 4.01 2.55 3.14
N PHE A 274 4.16 3.52 2.23
CA PHE A 274 5.46 3.92 1.70
C PHE A 274 5.65 5.44 1.77
N ASP A 275 6.86 5.91 2.02
CA ASP A 275 7.17 7.34 2.09
C ASP A 275 6.86 8.05 0.76
N TYR A 276 7.32 7.45 -0.34
CA TYR A 276 7.04 7.89 -1.70
C TYR A 276 6.33 6.80 -2.49
N THR A 277 5.12 7.09 -2.96
CA THR A 277 4.38 6.18 -3.84
C THR A 277 4.31 6.77 -5.24
N LEU A 278 4.73 5.99 -6.23
CA LEU A 278 4.40 6.22 -7.62
C LEU A 278 3.20 5.33 -7.95
N MET A 279 2.13 5.91 -8.47
CA MET A 279 0.93 5.17 -8.84
C MET A 279 0.66 5.36 -10.32
N ILE A 280 0.50 4.27 -11.06
CA ILE A 280 0.19 4.30 -12.48
C ILE A 280 -1.14 3.61 -12.78
N LEU A 281 -2.01 4.31 -13.51
CA LEU A 281 -3.26 3.78 -14.03
C LEU A 281 -3.10 3.40 -15.51
N PRO A 282 -3.86 2.41 -16.01
CA PRO A 282 -3.85 2.08 -17.42
C PRO A 282 -4.39 3.25 -18.27
N PRO A 283 -3.98 3.33 -19.55
CA PRO A 283 -4.40 4.41 -20.46
C PRO A 283 -5.89 4.35 -20.80
N ASP A 284 -6.47 3.16 -20.77
CA ASP A 284 -7.88 2.93 -21.02
C ASP A 284 -8.59 2.51 -19.74
N PHE A 285 -9.86 2.89 -19.65
CA PHE A 285 -10.70 2.49 -18.54
C PHE A 285 -10.92 0.97 -18.55
N SER A 286 -10.69 0.35 -17.39
CA SER A 286 -10.99 -1.06 -17.13
C SER A 286 -11.91 -1.18 -15.90
N PRO A 287 -12.86 -2.13 -15.85
CA PRO A 287 -13.75 -2.33 -14.70
C PRO A 287 -13.03 -2.57 -13.36
N ILE A 288 -11.75 -2.94 -13.39
CA ILE A 288 -10.92 -3.07 -12.17
C ILE A 288 -10.64 -1.71 -11.51
N LEU A 289 -10.76 -0.60 -12.26
CA LEU A 289 -10.61 0.75 -11.75
C LEU A 289 -11.89 1.20 -11.05
N THR A 290 -11.96 0.90 -9.76
CA THR A 290 -13.00 1.40 -8.86
C THR A 290 -12.49 2.53 -7.97
N ARG A 291 -13.41 3.26 -7.37
CA ARG A 291 -13.12 4.30 -6.38
C ARG A 291 -12.27 3.77 -5.24
N GLU A 292 -12.63 2.60 -4.70
CA GLU A 292 -11.94 2.01 -3.56
C GLU A 292 -10.51 1.58 -3.92
N LEU A 293 -10.29 1.06 -5.14
CA LEU A 293 -8.94 0.76 -5.64
C LEU A 293 -8.09 2.03 -5.74
N ILE A 294 -8.63 3.09 -6.36
CA ILE A 294 -7.89 4.35 -6.53
C ILE A 294 -7.58 5.00 -5.16
N TYR A 295 -8.57 5.05 -4.27
CA TYR A 295 -8.40 5.56 -2.91
C TYR A 295 -7.34 4.76 -2.13
N THR A 296 -7.39 3.42 -2.22
CA THR A 296 -6.42 2.56 -1.54
C THR A 296 -5.00 2.84 -2.03
N GLY A 297 -4.80 3.00 -3.33
CA GLY A 297 -3.50 3.35 -3.92
C GLY A 297 -2.97 4.70 -3.44
N ILE A 298 -3.83 5.74 -3.42
CA ILE A 298 -3.47 7.08 -2.94
C ILE A 298 -3.06 7.05 -1.46
N THR A 299 -3.81 6.34 -0.62
CA THR A 299 -3.56 6.27 0.83
C THR A 299 -2.37 5.38 1.21
N ARG A 300 -1.75 4.69 0.26
CA ARG A 300 -0.46 4.02 0.51
C ARG A 300 0.68 5.03 0.72
N ALA A 301 0.59 6.21 0.12
CA ALA A 301 1.60 7.27 0.25
C ALA A 301 1.58 7.91 1.65
N LYS A 302 2.72 7.96 2.35
CA LYS A 302 2.87 8.68 3.63
C LYS A 302 3.25 10.15 3.42
N LYS A 303 4.22 10.43 2.53
CA LYS A 303 4.82 11.77 2.39
C LYS A 303 4.68 12.35 0.99
N ARG A 304 4.79 11.53 -0.06
CA ARG A 304 4.70 12.00 -1.46
C ARG A 304 3.97 10.99 -2.34
N LEU A 305 3.16 11.49 -3.26
CA LEU A 305 2.49 10.71 -4.29
C LEU A 305 2.77 11.31 -5.68
N ALA A 306 3.23 10.49 -6.61
CA ALA A 306 3.26 10.83 -8.03
C ALA A 306 2.26 9.95 -8.78
N LEU A 307 1.20 10.55 -9.33
CA LEU A 307 0.14 9.86 -10.06
C LEU A 307 0.33 10.00 -11.57
N TYR A 308 0.54 8.88 -12.24
CA TYR A 308 0.64 8.75 -13.69
C TYR A 308 -0.69 8.20 -14.22
N ALA A 309 -1.53 9.07 -14.77
CA ALA A 309 -2.85 8.69 -15.22
C ALA A 309 -3.44 9.71 -16.19
N GLU A 310 -4.30 9.26 -17.09
CA GLU A 310 -5.19 10.17 -17.79
C GLU A 310 -6.34 10.60 -16.86
N LEU A 311 -6.58 11.92 -16.74
CA LEU A 311 -7.58 12.45 -15.81
C LEU A 311 -9.00 11.98 -16.14
N ASN A 312 -9.30 11.72 -17.42
CA ASN A 312 -10.59 11.17 -17.84
C ASN A 312 -10.80 9.74 -17.29
N VAL A 313 -9.76 8.89 -17.29
CA VAL A 313 -9.78 7.53 -16.75
C VAL A 313 -9.92 7.56 -15.25
N LEU A 314 -9.15 8.42 -14.57
CA LEU A 314 -9.28 8.64 -13.12
C LEU A 314 -10.71 9.06 -12.76
N LYS A 315 -11.25 10.10 -13.40
CA LYS A 315 -12.62 10.61 -13.16
C LYS A 315 -13.70 9.59 -13.46
N ARG A 316 -13.48 8.68 -14.40
CA ARG A 316 -14.39 7.57 -14.67
C ARG A 316 -14.32 6.53 -13.55
N GLY A 317 -13.11 6.14 -13.13
CA GLY A 317 -12.88 5.16 -12.06
C GLY A 317 -13.48 5.58 -10.72
N ILE A 318 -13.35 6.85 -10.32
CA ILE A 318 -13.93 7.32 -9.04
C ILE A 318 -15.47 7.28 -9.00
N LYS A 319 -16.15 7.26 -10.16
CA LYS A 319 -17.60 7.13 -10.22
C LYS A 319 -18.05 5.68 -10.03
N VAL A 320 -17.20 4.71 -10.32
CA VAL A 320 -17.49 3.29 -10.17
C VAL A 320 -17.20 2.87 -8.73
N LYS A 321 -18.22 2.41 -8.02
CA LYS A 321 -18.07 1.81 -6.69
C LYS A 321 -18.02 0.29 -6.82
N THR A 322 -17.26 -0.34 -5.95
CA THR A 322 -17.23 -1.80 -5.84
C THR A 322 -18.57 -2.28 -5.27
N THR A 323 -19.43 -2.86 -6.10
CA THR A 323 -20.67 -3.48 -5.64
C THR A 323 -20.46 -4.96 -5.36
N ARG A 324 -20.67 -5.40 -4.12
CA ARG A 324 -20.77 -6.83 -3.77
C ARG A 324 -22.17 -7.13 -3.28
N ALA A 325 -22.81 -8.14 -3.86
CA ALA A 325 -24.10 -8.60 -3.40
C ALA A 325 -23.95 -9.25 -2.02
N SER A 326 -24.64 -8.68 -1.03
CA SER A 326 -24.63 -9.12 0.36
C SER A 326 -26.04 -9.00 0.93
N GLY A 327 -26.53 -10.07 1.56
CA GLY A 327 -27.78 -10.03 2.33
C GLY A 327 -27.59 -9.50 3.76
N LEU A 328 -26.38 -9.06 4.13
CA LEU A 328 -26.03 -8.73 5.50
C LEU A 328 -26.82 -7.51 6.00
N VAL A 329 -26.87 -6.44 5.21
CA VAL A 329 -27.63 -5.22 5.58
C VAL A 329 -29.10 -5.55 5.85
N GLN A 330 -29.72 -6.38 5.00
CA GLN A 330 -31.11 -6.82 5.21
C GLN A 330 -31.27 -7.65 6.49
N ARG A 331 -30.34 -8.57 6.78
CA ARG A 331 -30.37 -9.39 8.00
C ARG A 331 -30.09 -8.61 9.28
N LEU A 332 -29.36 -7.51 9.20
CA LEU A 332 -29.02 -6.64 10.33
C LEU A 332 -30.08 -5.56 10.59
N THR A 333 -30.99 -5.34 9.65
CA THR A 333 -32.10 -4.39 9.77
C THR A 333 -33.39 -5.05 10.27
N ASN A 334 -33.55 -6.36 10.04
CA ASN A 334 -34.65 -7.18 10.54
C ASN A 334 -34.38 -7.71 11.95
#